data_AF-A0A509LM91-F1
#
_entry.id   AF-A0A509LM91-F1
#
_cell.length_a   1.000
_cell.length_b   1.000
_cell.length_c   1.000
_cell.angle_alpha   90.00
_cell.angle_beta   90.00
_cell.angle_gamma   90.00
#
_symmetry.space_group_name_H-M   'P 1'
#
loop_
_entity.id
_entity.type
_entity.pdbx_description
1 polymer ?
#
loop_
_entity_poly.entity_id
_entity_poly.type
_entity_poly.pdbx_seq_one_letter_code
_entity_poly.pdbx_strand_id
1 'polypeptide(L)'
;MGTNICKFQENRLVDRLCSLKVRGEVIEKKKMEPRGGQPEKKIVIVKFKDRIIEAHLNDFQFEQAEIGKQICFSPPVPERDLCNCHLFAWLIGGLVAGVLAIWAITSHFQERTAFFLSFATIGWISVIVWARTCFYAQNKCLRDLEMEINFFDTDGGCEQGEQH
;
A
#
# COMPACT_ATOMS: atom_id res chain seq x y z
N MET A 1 -4.21 13.08 17.42
CA MET A 1 -3.59 12.51 16.20
C MET A 1 -3.08 11.11 16.53
N GLY A 2 -3.92 10.09 16.35
CA GLY A 2 -3.48 8.70 16.52
C GLY A 2 -2.85 8.22 15.22
N THR A 3 -1.53 8.15 15.17
CA THR A 3 -0.81 7.48 14.08
C THR A 3 -1.25 6.03 14.05
N ASN A 4 -2.01 5.66 13.00
CA ASN A 4 -2.48 4.29 12.81
C ASN A 4 -1.27 3.37 12.68
N ILE A 5 -1.04 2.49 13.66
CA ILE A 5 0.10 1.55 13.73
C ILE A 5 0.25 0.77 12.41
N CYS A 6 -0.87 0.50 11.76
CA CYS A 6 -0.93 -0.16 10.46
C CYS A 6 -0.26 0.65 9.34
N LYS A 7 -0.54 1.95 9.28
CA LYS A 7 0.08 2.87 8.31
C LYS A 7 1.57 3.02 8.58
N PHE A 8 1.98 2.98 9.85
CA PHE A 8 3.39 3.00 10.22
C PHE A 8 4.14 1.74 9.76
N GLN A 9 3.54 0.56 9.97
CA GLN A 9 4.12 -0.71 9.48
C GLN A 9 4.21 -0.75 7.96
N GLU A 10 3.16 -0.29 7.27
CA GLU A 10 3.15 -0.22 5.81
C GLU A 10 4.22 0.75 5.29
N ASN A 11 4.27 1.97 5.81
CA ASN A 11 5.30 2.95 5.43
C ASN A 11 6.70 2.39 5.64
N ARG A 12 6.95 1.72 6.76
CA ARG A 12 8.25 1.09 7.03
C ARG A 12 8.64 0.06 5.98
N LEU A 13 7.69 -0.74 5.49
CA LEU A 13 7.95 -1.72 4.43
C LEU A 13 8.14 -1.03 3.07
N VAL A 14 7.38 0.02 2.77
CA VAL A 14 7.57 0.82 1.56
C VAL A 14 8.94 1.49 1.56
N ASP A 15 9.34 2.10 2.67
CA ASP A 15 10.67 2.69 2.84
C ASP A 15 11.76 1.64 2.64
N ARG A 16 11.56 0.42 3.16
CA ARG A 16 12.47 -0.71 2.91
C ARG A 16 12.54 -1.05 1.42
N LEU A 17 11.40 -1.18 0.73
CA LEU A 17 11.36 -1.48 -0.71
C LEU A 17 12.08 -0.38 -1.53
N CYS A 18 11.81 0.90 -1.23
CA CYS A 18 12.44 2.05 -1.88
C CYS A 18 13.95 2.12 -1.63
N SER A 19 14.41 1.65 -0.47
CA SER A 19 15.82 1.60 -0.13
C SER A 19 16.60 0.50 -0.86
N LEU A 20 15.90 -0.50 -1.41
CA LEU A 20 16.54 -1.55 -2.19
C LEU A 20 17.07 -0.98 -3.51
N LYS A 21 18.29 -1.40 -3.85
CA LYS A 21 18.89 -1.21 -5.17
C LYS A 21 19.28 -2.58 -5.71
N VAL A 22 18.62 -2.99 -6.79
CA VAL A 22 18.82 -4.28 -7.44
C VAL A 22 19.42 -4.11 -8.82
N ARG A 23 20.17 -5.12 -9.27
CA ARG A 23 20.75 -5.15 -10.61
C ARG A 23 19.84 -5.88 -11.57
N GLY A 24 19.44 -5.23 -12.65
CA GLY A 24 18.69 -5.86 -13.73
C GLY A 24 19.24 -5.49 -15.09
N GLU A 25 18.94 -6.31 -16.09
CA GLU A 25 19.38 -6.11 -17.46
C GLU A 25 18.42 -5.20 -18.22
N VAL A 26 18.95 -4.16 -18.86
CA VAL A 26 18.13 -3.28 -19.69
C VAL A 26 17.75 -3.99 -20.98
N ILE A 27 16.45 -4.21 -21.19
CA ILE A 27 15.95 -4.82 -22.42
C ILE A 27 15.36 -3.80 -23.38
N GLU A 28 14.87 -2.67 -22.88
CA GLU A 28 14.29 -1.62 -23.73
C GLU A 28 14.48 -0.24 -23.10
N LYS A 29 14.63 0.78 -23.95
CA LYS A 29 14.59 2.19 -23.55
C LYS A 29 13.43 2.87 -24.25
N LYS A 30 12.56 3.51 -23.48
CA LYS A 30 11.44 4.30 -24.00
C LYS A 30 11.55 5.73 -23.52
N LYS A 31 11.38 6.65 -24.48
CA LYS A 31 11.25 8.08 -24.23
C LYS A 31 9.80 8.44 -24.52
N MET A 32 9.04 8.75 -23.49
CA MET A 32 7.62 9.04 -23.61
C MET A 32 7.42 10.53 -23.80
N GLU A 33 6.79 10.92 -24.91
CA GLU A 33 6.53 12.31 -25.22
C GLU A 33 5.65 12.97 -24.14
N PRO A 34 5.93 14.24 -23.79
CA PRO A 34 5.11 14.97 -22.84
C PRO A 34 3.69 15.14 -23.38
N ARG A 35 2.70 14.53 -22.72
CA ARG A 35 1.27 14.75 -23.00
C ARG A 35 0.62 15.46 -21.83
N GLY A 36 -0.13 16.54 -22.13
CA GLY A 36 -1.02 17.19 -21.17
C GLY A 36 -0.31 17.81 -19.96
N GLY A 37 0.79 18.55 -20.17
CA GLY A 37 1.49 19.27 -19.09
C GLY A 37 2.33 18.40 -18.16
N GLN A 38 2.38 17.08 -18.36
CA GLN A 38 3.34 16.22 -17.67
C GLN A 38 4.72 16.34 -18.34
N PRO A 39 5.81 16.40 -17.54
CA PRO A 39 7.16 16.40 -18.08
C PRO A 39 7.44 15.09 -18.82
N GLU A 40 8.42 15.16 -19.74
CA GLU A 40 8.94 14.01 -20.47
C GLU A 40 9.33 12.88 -19.51
N LYS A 41 8.82 11.66 -19.75
CA LYS A 41 9.15 10.50 -18.92
C LYS A 41 10.13 9.60 -19.67
N LYS A 42 11.30 9.44 -19.08
CA LYS A 42 12.33 8.51 -19.54
C LYS A 42 12.20 7.21 -18.76
N ILE A 43 11.84 6.14 -19.47
CA ILE A 43 11.50 4.84 -18.90
C ILE A 43 12.47 3.82 -19.46
N VAL A 44 13.02 2.99 -18.59
CA VAL A 44 13.82 1.84 -18.99
C VAL A 44 13.08 0.58 -18.57
N ILE A 45 12.94 -0.34 -19.51
CA ILE A 45 12.39 -1.65 -19.23
C ILE A 45 13.56 -2.56 -18.87
N VAL A 46 13.50 -3.08 -17.65
CA VAL A 46 14.53 -3.87 -17.04
C VAL A 46 14.02 -5.29 -16.82
N LYS A 47 14.77 -6.28 -17.28
CA LYS A 47 14.55 -7.67 -16.94
C LYS A 47 15.30 -7.96 -15.64
N PHE A 48 14.56 -8.41 -14.63
CA PHE A 48 15.10 -8.86 -13.36
C PHE A 48 14.52 -10.24 -13.07
N LYS A 49 15.39 -11.26 -13.01
CA LYS A 49 14.98 -12.68 -12.91
C LYS A 49 13.97 -13.03 -14.02
N ASP A 50 12.76 -13.41 -13.62
CA ASP A 50 11.62 -13.79 -14.43
C ASP A 50 10.65 -12.63 -14.71
N ARG A 51 10.92 -11.42 -14.21
CA ARG A 51 10.03 -10.26 -14.33
C ARG A 51 10.58 -9.18 -15.25
N ILE A 52 9.67 -8.53 -15.96
CA ILE A 52 9.92 -7.31 -16.74
C ILE A 52 9.37 -6.14 -15.93
N ILE A 53 10.24 -5.17 -15.65
CA ILE A 53 9.95 -4.06 -14.74
C ILE A 53 10.17 -2.75 -15.48
N GLU A 54 9.21 -1.84 -15.37
CA GLU A 54 9.38 -0.46 -15.82
C GLU A 54 10.04 0.35 -14.70
N ALA A 55 11.24 0.85 -14.98
CA ALA A 55 11.99 1.70 -14.08
C ALA A 55 12.05 3.13 -14.62
N HIS A 56 11.70 4.09 -13.79
CA HIS A 56 11.91 5.51 -14.08
C HIS A 56 13.32 5.89 -13.68
N LEU A 57 14.10 6.40 -14.64
CA LEU A 57 15.47 6.83 -14.41
C LEU A 57 15.60 8.33 -14.59
N ASN A 58 16.52 8.94 -13.84
CA ASN A 58 16.92 10.32 -14.06
C ASN A 58 17.70 10.45 -15.37
N ASP A 59 17.79 11.66 -15.92
CA ASP A 59 18.44 11.95 -17.21
C ASP A 59 19.83 11.31 -17.34
N PHE A 60 20.68 11.46 -16.33
CA PHE A 60 22.03 10.89 -16.34
C PHE A 60 22.04 9.36 -16.43
N GLN A 61 21.20 8.69 -15.64
CA GLN A 61 21.11 7.23 -15.63
C GLN A 61 20.47 6.70 -16.92
N PHE A 62 19.52 7.45 -17.48
CA PHE A 62 18.90 7.10 -18.75
C PHE A 62 19.91 7.18 -19.90
N GLU A 63 20.75 8.21 -19.98
CA GLU A 63 21.80 8.30 -21.01
C GLU A 63 22.84 7.19 -20.84
N GLN A 64 23.24 6.89 -19.60
CA GLN A 64 24.27 5.89 -19.30
C GLN A 64 23.79 4.43 -19.48
N ALA A 65 22.50 4.16 -19.32
CA ALA A 65 21.95 2.83 -19.56
C ALA A 65 22.21 2.40 -21.01
N GLU A 66 22.45 1.13 -21.29
CA GLU A 66 22.47 0.62 -22.67
C GLU A 66 21.75 -0.72 -22.69
N ILE A 67 21.12 -1.05 -23.82
CA ILE A 67 20.44 -2.33 -23.98
C ILE A 67 21.47 -3.47 -23.83
N GLY A 68 21.14 -4.47 -23.02
CA GLY A 68 22.03 -5.58 -22.65
C GLY A 68 22.99 -5.27 -21.50
N LYS A 69 23.08 -4.02 -21.01
CA LYS A 69 23.85 -3.70 -19.79
C LYS A 69 23.03 -3.92 -18.54
N GLN A 70 23.70 -4.35 -17.47
CA GLN A 70 23.12 -4.36 -16.14
C GLN A 70 23.14 -2.97 -15.52
N ILE A 71 22.01 -2.52 -15.00
CA ILE A 71 21.88 -1.26 -14.25
C ILE A 71 21.35 -1.53 -12.84
N CYS A 72 21.74 -0.66 -11.92
CA CYS A 72 21.12 -0.59 -10.60
C CYS A 72 19.86 0.26 -10.68
N PHE A 73 18.73 -0.28 -10.26
CA PHE A 73 17.47 0.44 -10.16
C PHE A 73 16.79 0.15 -8.82
N SER A 74 15.93 1.08 -8.40
CA SER A 74 15.06 0.86 -7.24
C SER A 74 13.76 0.22 -7.72
N PRO A 75 13.28 -0.85 -7.06
CA PRO A 75 12.01 -1.47 -7.41
C PRO A 75 10.87 -0.44 -7.42
N PRO A 76 9.92 -0.54 -8.38
CA PRO A 76 8.76 0.33 -8.37
C PRO A 76 7.90 0.03 -7.14
N VAL A 77 7.30 1.07 -6.57
CA VAL A 77 6.32 0.90 -5.51
C VAL A 77 5.00 0.51 -6.18
N PRO A 78 4.38 -0.63 -5.81
CA PRO A 78 3.08 -1.00 -6.36
C PRO A 78 2.05 0.08 -6.02
N GLU A 79 1.22 0.46 -7.00
CA GLU A 79 0.09 1.38 -6.79
C GLU A 79 -0.93 0.74 -5.86
N ARG A 80 -1.43 1.50 -4.87
CA ARG A 80 -2.34 0.95 -3.85
C ARG A 80 -3.50 1.86 -3.55
N ASP A 81 -4.65 1.22 -3.41
CA ASP A 81 -5.81 1.80 -2.77
C ASP A 81 -5.57 1.79 -1.25
N LEU A 82 -5.44 2.98 -0.67
CA LEU A 82 -5.44 3.14 0.79
C LEU A 82 -6.71 2.47 1.32
N CYS A 83 -6.54 1.34 2.01
CA CYS A 83 -7.65 0.75 2.75
C CYS A 83 -8.13 1.83 3.73
N ASN A 84 -9.39 2.24 3.59
CA ASN A 84 -10.00 3.36 4.31
C ASN A 84 -10.19 3.04 5.81
N CYS A 85 -9.11 2.75 6.53
CA CYS A 85 -9.11 2.52 7.97
C CYS A 85 -9.62 3.74 8.75
N HIS A 86 -9.65 4.93 8.14
CA HIS A 86 -10.27 6.10 8.73
C HIS A 86 -11.80 5.98 8.82
N LEU A 87 -12.46 5.26 7.92
CA LEU A 87 -13.89 4.96 7.99
C LEU A 87 -14.21 4.05 9.18
N PHE A 88 -13.29 3.18 9.60
CA PHE A 88 -13.47 2.29 10.74
C PHE A 88 -13.64 3.04 12.06
N ALA A 89 -12.81 4.06 12.32
CA ALA A 89 -12.92 4.87 13.53
C ALA A 89 -14.23 5.68 13.57
N TRP A 90 -14.66 6.22 12.42
CA TRP A 90 -15.93 6.94 12.31
C TRP A 90 -17.14 6.02 12.45
N LEU A 91 -17.09 4.81 11.88
CA LEU A 91 -18.14 3.80 12.03
C LEU A 91 -18.30 3.38 13.50
N ILE A 92 -17.22 3.10 14.20
CA ILE A 92 -17.26 2.78 15.64
C ILE A 92 -17.83 3.95 16.43
N GLY A 93 -17.39 5.18 16.16
CA GLY A 93 -17.91 6.38 16.82
C GLY A 93 -19.42 6.55 16.60
N GLY A 94 -19.88 6.36 15.36
CA GLY A 94 -21.30 6.42 15.01
C GLY A 94 -22.15 5.33 15.68
N LEU A 95 -21.59 4.13 15.83
CA LEU A 95 -22.27 3.03 16.53
C LEU A 95 -22.35 3.21 18.04
N VAL A 96 -21.27 3.67 18.67
CA VAL A 96 -21.29 3.97 20.11
C VAL A 96 -22.32 5.06 20.38
N ALA A 97 -22.34 6.12 19.55
CA ALA A 97 -23.38 7.15 19.63
C ALA A 97 -24.79 6.59 19.43
N GLY A 98 -24.97 5.69 18.45
CA GLY A 98 -26.25 5.02 18.19
C GLY A 98 -26.73 4.16 19.36
N VAL A 99 -25.84 3.35 19.95
CA VAL A 99 -26.16 2.51 21.12
C VAL A 99 -26.51 3.37 22.34
N LEU A 100 -25.79 4.47 22.57
CA LEU A 100 -26.09 5.41 23.66
C LEU A 100 -27.46 6.10 23.46
N ALA A 101 -27.77 6.49 22.22
CA ALA A 101 -29.08 7.07 21.89
C ALA A 101 -30.21 6.06 22.09
N ILE A 102 -30.02 4.81 21.66
CA ILE A 102 -30.98 3.72 21.88
C ILE A 102 -31.16 3.45 23.38
N TRP A 103 -30.07 3.40 24.15
CA TRP A 103 -30.13 3.20 25.61
C TRP A 103 -30.97 4.29 26.28
N ALA A 104 -30.73 5.57 25.95
CA ALA A 104 -31.49 6.70 26.47
C ALA A 104 -32.99 6.67 26.10
N ILE A 105 -33.34 6.13 24.92
CA ILE A 105 -34.74 5.99 24.49
C ILE A 105 -35.40 4.80 25.20
N THR A 106 -34.70 3.66 25.32
CA THR A 106 -35.23 2.45 25.95
C THR A 106 -35.41 2.56 27.46
N SER A 107 -34.62 3.39 28.15
CA SER A 107 -34.85 3.70 29.57
C SER A 107 -36.18 4.44 29.80
N HIS A 108 -36.73 5.07 28.76
CA HIS A 108 -38.03 5.75 28.80
C HIS A 108 -39.20 4.92 28.25
N PHE A 109 -38.96 3.93 27.38
CA PHE A 109 -39.99 3.12 26.73
C PHE A 109 -39.68 1.62 26.83
N GLN A 110 -40.16 0.96 27.89
CA GLN A 110 -39.91 -0.45 28.17
C GLN A 110 -40.47 -1.42 27.10
N GLU A 111 -41.59 -1.09 26.45
CA GLU A 111 -42.31 -2.02 25.56
C GLU A 111 -41.61 -2.32 24.21
N ARG A 112 -40.61 -1.54 23.78
CA ARG A 112 -39.93 -1.72 22.49
C ARG A 112 -38.48 -2.18 22.57
N THR A 113 -38.00 -2.51 23.76
CA THR A 113 -36.61 -2.93 24.04
C THR A 113 -36.11 -4.07 23.16
N ALA A 114 -36.94 -5.09 22.88
CA ALA A 114 -36.55 -6.24 22.05
C ALA A 114 -36.23 -5.87 20.58
N PHE A 115 -36.95 -4.90 20.01
CA PHE A 115 -36.70 -4.42 18.65
C PHE A 115 -35.36 -3.70 18.57
N PHE A 116 -35.08 -2.81 19.54
CA PHE A 116 -33.82 -2.07 19.62
C PHE A 116 -32.60 -2.97 19.82
N LEU A 117 -32.70 -4.01 20.66
CA LEU A 117 -31.64 -5.01 20.83
C LEU A 117 -31.35 -5.78 19.53
N SER A 118 -32.38 -6.06 18.73
CA SER A 118 -32.22 -6.73 17.43
C SER A 118 -31.48 -5.85 16.41
N PHE A 119 -31.79 -4.54 16.35
CA PHE A 119 -31.03 -3.61 15.50
C PHE A 119 -29.58 -3.44 15.95
N ALA A 120 -29.36 -3.35 17.27
CA ALA A 120 -28.02 -3.25 17.83
C ALA A 120 -27.18 -4.48 17.45
N THR A 121 -27.73 -5.69 17.61
CA THR A 121 -27.01 -6.94 17.28
C THR A 121 -26.67 -7.05 15.80
N ILE A 122 -27.60 -6.70 14.89
CA ILE A 122 -27.31 -6.68 13.44
C ILE A 122 -26.23 -5.64 13.10
N GLY A 123 -26.29 -4.46 13.71
CA GLY A 123 -25.27 -3.43 13.57
C GLY A 123 -23.89 -3.92 13.99
N TRP A 124 -23.79 -4.57 15.16
CA TRP A 124 -22.55 -5.16 15.65
C TRP A 124 -22.00 -6.25 14.74
N ILE A 125 -22.84 -7.15 14.23
CA ILE A 125 -22.41 -8.22 13.31
C ILE A 125 -21.85 -7.63 12.02
N SER A 126 -22.53 -6.64 11.43
CA SER A 126 -22.06 -5.95 10.23
C SER A 126 -20.67 -5.35 10.41
N VAL A 127 -20.43 -4.75 11.58
CA VAL A 127 -19.15 -4.08 11.91
C VAL A 127 -18.04 -5.08 12.14
N ILE A 128 -18.32 -6.19 12.82
CA ILE A 128 -17.34 -7.26 13.02
C ILE A 128 -16.94 -7.87 11.67
N VAL A 129 -17.92 -8.10 10.78
CA VAL A 129 -17.66 -8.62 9.44
C VAL A 129 -16.82 -7.62 8.64
N TRP A 130 -17.18 -6.34 8.64
CA TRP A 130 -16.42 -5.30 7.94
C TRP A 130 -15.00 -5.14 8.49
N ALA A 131 -14.85 -5.16 9.82
CA ALA A 131 -13.56 -5.09 10.50
C ALA A 131 -12.66 -6.26 10.08
N ARG A 132 -13.21 -7.47 10.02
CA ARG A 132 -12.48 -8.66 9.54
C ARG A 132 -12.06 -8.52 8.08
N THR A 133 -12.95 -8.05 7.20
CA THR A 133 -12.63 -7.86 5.79
C THR A 133 -11.53 -6.82 5.59
N CYS A 134 -11.61 -5.68 6.29
CA CYS A 134 -10.55 -4.67 6.27
C CYS A 134 -9.24 -5.20 6.82
N PHE A 135 -9.26 -5.88 7.97
CA PHE A 135 -8.06 -6.48 8.55
C PHE A 135 -7.42 -7.52 7.62
N TYR A 136 -8.24 -8.37 6.99
CA TYR A 136 -7.77 -9.35 6.03
C TYR A 136 -7.15 -8.69 4.80
N ALA A 137 -7.82 -7.69 4.21
CA ALA A 137 -7.30 -6.93 3.07
C ALA A 137 -5.97 -6.25 3.41
N GLN A 138 -5.87 -5.66 4.60
CA GLN A 138 -4.66 -4.98 5.05
C GLN A 138 -3.51 -5.96 5.32
N ASN A 139 -3.78 -7.09 5.98
CA ASN A 139 -2.77 -8.12 6.23
C ASN A 139 -2.29 -8.76 4.91
N LYS A 140 -3.20 -8.92 3.95
CA LYS A 140 -2.85 -9.33 2.59
C LYS A 140 -1.91 -8.32 1.93
N CYS A 141 -2.22 -7.02 2.00
CA CYS A 141 -1.37 -5.95 1.48
C CYS A 141 0.06 -5.99 2.09
N LEU A 142 0.17 -6.08 3.41
CA LEU A 142 1.46 -6.18 4.09
C LEU A 142 2.24 -7.42 3.66
N ARG A 143 1.56 -8.56 3.54
CA ARG A 143 2.17 -9.82 3.09
C ARG A 143 2.63 -9.75 1.63
N ASP A 144 1.82 -9.18 0.75
CA ASP A 144 2.16 -9.02 -0.67
C ASP A 144 3.39 -8.13 -0.82
N LEU A 145 3.45 -7.03 -0.07
CA LEU A 145 4.61 -6.15 -0.02
C LEU A 145 5.86 -6.84 0.56
N GLU A 146 5.71 -7.63 1.62
CA GLU A 146 6.82 -8.39 2.19
C GLU A 146 7.35 -9.43 1.21
N MET A 147 6.47 -10.13 0.49
CA MET A 147 6.86 -11.04 -0.59
C MET A 147 7.59 -10.32 -1.72
N GLU A 148 7.14 -9.13 -2.09
CA GLU A 148 7.80 -8.30 -3.11
C GLU A 148 9.20 -7.86 -2.66
N ILE A 149 9.34 -7.39 -1.41
CA ILE A 149 10.65 -7.08 -0.81
C ILE A 149 11.56 -8.30 -0.87
N ASN A 150 11.10 -9.48 -0.41
CA ASN A 150 11.91 -10.69 -0.39
C ASN A 150 12.33 -11.15 -1.81
N PHE A 151 11.50 -10.90 -2.82
CA PHE A 151 11.83 -11.18 -4.21
C PHE A 151 13.02 -10.33 -4.71
N PHE A 152 13.10 -9.07 -4.27
CA PHE A 152 14.17 -8.14 -4.63
C PHE A 152 15.41 -8.22 -3.73
N ASP A 153 15.24 -8.52 -2.44
CA ASP A 153 16.31 -8.58 -1.41
C ASP A 153 17.26 -9.79 -1.59
N THR A 154 16.88 -10.76 -2.43
CA THR A 154 17.60 -12.04 -2.58
C THR A 154 18.82 -12.00 -3.50
N ASP A 155 19.03 -10.93 -4.28
CA ASP A 155 20.18 -10.85 -5.19
C ASP A 155 21.05 -9.62 -4.91
N GLY A 156 22.33 -9.92 -4.64
CA GLY A 156 23.49 -9.03 -4.53
C GLY A 156 23.19 -7.54 -4.63
N GLY A 157 23.13 -6.90 -3.46
CA GLY A 157 22.96 -5.46 -3.37
C GLY A 157 23.92 -4.72 -4.30
N CYS A 158 23.44 -3.63 -4.88
CA CYS A 158 24.32 -2.64 -5.47
C CYS A 158 25.14 -1.99 -4.35
N GLU A 159 26.18 -2.67 -3.86
CA GLU A 159 27.22 -2.00 -3.09
C GLU A 159 27.79 -0.92 -4.00
N GLN A 160 27.45 0.31 -3.65
CA GLN A 160 28.02 1.49 -4.22
C GLN A 160 29.47 1.44 -3.75
N GLY A 161 30.36 0.96 -4.61
CA GLY A 161 31.79 1.12 -4.39
C GLY A 161 32.02 2.60 -4.21
N GLU A 162 32.32 2.99 -2.97
CA GLU A 162 33.02 4.23 -2.67
C GLU A 162 34.36 4.15 -3.42
N GLN A 163 34.37 4.59 -4.68
CA GLN A 163 35.61 4.86 -5.37
C GLN A 163 36.05 6.26 -4.98
N HIS A 164 37.00 6.26 -4.05
CA HIS A 164 38.08 7.21 -3.81
C HIS A 164 38.32 8.28 -4.88
#